data_AF-A0A1H8XGT6-F1
#
_entry.id   AF-A0A1H8XGT6-F1
#
_cell.length_a   1.000
_cell.length_b   1.000
_cell.length_c   1.000
_cell.angle_alpha   90.00
_cell.angle_beta   90.00
_cell.angle_gamma   90.00
#
_symmetry.space_group_name_H-M   'P 1'
#
loop_
_entity.id
_entity.type
_entity.pdbx_description
1 polymer ?
#
loop_
_entity_poly.entity_id
_entity_poly.type
_entity_poly.pdbx_seq_one_letter_code
_entity_poly.pdbx_strand_id
1 'polypeptide(L)'
;MIWLDVAAPPAACAEVRRWLDLQVWPHRLRAGFPDDGIRVSGKTGTLPSVRNEVGVAEYPDGRRYAVGVFTRAEDTRSRVPERDAFIGFAAAEAVGWLRAAA
;
A
#
# COMPACT_ATOMS: atom_id res chain seq x y z
N MET A 1 -12.65 -4.69 -5.09
CA MET A 1 -14.04 -4.19 -5.10
C MET A 1 -14.11 -2.68 -5.26
N ILE A 2 -13.47 -1.88 -4.39
CA ILE A 2 -13.46 -0.41 -4.50
C ILE A 2 -12.88 0.09 -5.82
N TRP A 3 -11.69 -0.38 -6.23
CA TRP A 3 -11.07 0.02 -7.52
C TRP A 3 -11.82 -0.45 -8.78
N LEU A 4 -12.81 -1.33 -8.61
CA LEU A 4 -13.63 -1.84 -9.71
C LEU A 4 -15.05 -1.22 -9.70
N ASP A 5 -15.32 -0.29 -8.79
CA ASP A 5 -16.64 0.31 -8.58
C ASP A 5 -17.76 -0.70 -8.26
N VAL A 6 -17.40 -1.86 -7.67
CA VAL A 6 -18.36 -2.92 -7.29
C VAL A 6 -18.65 -2.99 -5.79
N ALA A 7 -17.99 -2.15 -4.97
CA ALA A 7 -18.22 -2.12 -3.52
C ALA A 7 -19.40 -1.23 -3.11
N ALA A 8 -19.71 -0.21 -3.92
CA ALA A 8 -20.67 0.87 -3.67
C ALA A 8 -20.91 1.62 -5.00
N PRO A 9 -21.87 2.57 -5.09
CA PRO A 9 -22.00 3.43 -6.26
C PRO A 9 -20.66 4.06 -6.70
N PRO A 10 -20.41 4.26 -8.00
CA PRO A 10 -19.11 4.72 -8.50
C PRO A 10 -18.58 5.99 -7.82
N ALA A 11 -19.46 6.94 -7.52
CA ALA A 11 -19.11 8.17 -6.80
C ALA A 11 -18.58 7.92 -5.38
N ALA A 12 -19.17 6.96 -4.64
CA ALA A 12 -18.69 6.58 -3.31
C ALA A 12 -17.35 5.83 -3.38
N CYS A 13 -17.17 4.94 -4.36
CA CYS A 13 -15.90 4.27 -4.58
C CYS A 13 -14.78 5.26 -4.95
N ALA A 14 -15.08 6.26 -5.78
CA ALA A 14 -14.15 7.33 -6.12
C ALA A 14 -13.72 8.13 -4.89
N GLU A 15 -14.66 8.45 -3.99
CA GLU A 15 -14.36 9.18 -2.76
C GLU A 15 -13.47 8.37 -1.81
N VAL A 16 -13.69 7.06 -1.69
CA VAL A 16 -12.81 6.18 -0.92
C VAL A 16 -11.40 6.12 -1.53
N ARG A 17 -11.28 6.01 -2.86
CA ARG A 17 -9.96 6.07 -3.54
C ARG A 17 -9.25 7.38 -3.23
N ARG A 18 -9.98 8.50 -3.29
CA ARG A 18 -9.45 9.83 -2.94
C ARG A 18 -8.95 9.88 -1.49
N TRP A 19 -9.72 9.38 -0.52
CA TRP A 19 -9.28 9.37 0.88
C TRP A 19 -8.04 8.50 1.11
N LEU A 20 -7.97 7.34 0.45
CA LEU A 20 -6.81 6.46 0.55
C LEU A 20 -5.55 7.06 -0.12
N ASP A 21 -5.72 7.88 -1.14
CA ASP A 21 -4.63 8.59 -1.83
C ASP A 21 -3.99 9.68 -0.96
N LEU A 22 -4.78 10.28 -0.06
CA LEU A 22 -4.33 11.32 0.87
C LEU A 22 -3.54 10.75 2.07
N GLN A 23 -2.99 9.54 1.97
CA GLN A 23 -2.20 8.94 3.03
C GLN A 23 -0.91 9.75 3.28
N VAL A 24 -0.79 10.31 4.50
CA VAL A 24 0.31 11.22 4.87
C VAL A 24 1.59 10.48 5.29
N TRP A 25 1.54 9.16 5.47
CA TRP A 25 2.68 8.35 5.94
C TRP A 25 3.47 7.73 4.76
N PRO A 26 4.55 8.36 4.24
CA PRO A 26 5.23 7.89 3.03
C PRO A 26 6.20 6.73 3.27
N HIS A 27 6.54 6.40 4.51
CA HIS A 27 7.65 5.52 4.87
C HIS A 27 7.30 4.01 4.90
N ARG A 28 6.14 3.64 4.34
CA ARG A 28 5.67 2.26 4.22
C ARG A 28 5.42 1.89 2.76
N LEU A 29 4.19 1.59 2.32
CA LEU A 29 3.93 1.16 0.93
C LEU A 29 4.53 2.13 -0.09
N ARG A 30 4.32 3.44 0.10
CA ARG A 30 4.83 4.47 -0.82
C ARG A 30 6.35 4.44 -0.96
N ALA A 31 7.09 4.06 0.08
CA ALA A 31 8.55 3.94 0.01
C ALA A 31 9.03 2.80 -0.91
N GLY A 32 8.16 1.81 -1.20
CA GLY A 32 8.44 0.74 -2.16
C GLY A 32 8.26 1.13 -3.63
N PHE A 33 7.63 2.28 -3.91
CA PHE A 33 7.32 2.74 -5.27
C PHE A 33 7.82 4.19 -5.46
N PRO A 34 9.14 4.38 -5.68
CA PRO A 34 9.77 5.71 -5.69
C PRO A 34 9.56 6.51 -6.98
N ASP A 35 9.02 5.90 -8.04
CA ASP A 35 8.73 6.58 -9.31
C ASP A 35 7.53 7.53 -9.12
N ASP A 36 7.69 8.81 -9.45
CA ASP A 36 6.67 9.84 -9.34
C ASP A 36 5.42 9.56 -10.20
N GLY A 37 5.55 8.74 -11.24
CA GLY A 37 4.44 8.27 -12.05
C GLY A 37 3.57 7.21 -11.38
N ILE A 38 4.07 6.57 -10.30
CA ILE A 38 3.32 5.54 -9.58
C ILE A 38 2.51 6.18 -8.45
N ARG A 39 1.18 6.07 -8.54
CA ARG A 39 0.28 6.51 -7.48
C ARG A 39 0.04 5.38 -6.49
N VAL A 40 0.24 5.66 -5.21
CA VAL A 40 0.03 4.69 -4.12
C VAL A 40 -1.03 5.22 -3.17
N SER A 41 -2.14 4.52 -3.06
CA SER A 41 -3.23 4.84 -2.14
C SER A 41 -3.37 3.72 -1.11
N GLY A 42 -3.47 4.03 0.18
CA GLY A 42 -3.46 2.97 1.19
C GLY A 42 -3.89 3.38 2.60
N LYS A 43 -4.11 2.37 3.43
CA LYS A 43 -4.43 2.52 4.84
C LYS A 43 -3.47 1.72 5.70
N THR A 44 -2.82 2.44 6.61
CA THR A 44 -1.96 1.88 7.65
C THR A 44 -2.75 1.26 8.80
N GLY A 45 -2.19 0.22 9.41
CA GLY A 45 -2.61 -0.34 10.69
C GLY A 45 -1.40 -0.55 11.60
N THR A 46 -1.51 -0.20 12.88
CA THR A 46 -0.43 -0.34 13.85
C THR A 46 -0.99 -0.76 15.21
N LEU A 47 -0.46 -1.83 15.78
CA LEU A 47 -0.62 -2.28 17.17
C LEU A 47 0.80 -2.51 17.75
N PRO A 48 1.00 -2.79 19.06
CA PRO A 48 2.34 -2.82 19.68
C PRO A 48 3.40 -3.62 18.92
N SER A 49 3.09 -4.85 18.50
CA SER A 49 3.98 -5.71 17.71
C SER A 49 3.58 -5.85 16.25
N VAL A 50 2.48 -5.23 15.82
CA VAL A 50 1.91 -5.43 14.47
C VAL A 50 1.99 -4.13 13.68
N ARG A 51 2.52 -4.23 12.46
CA ARG A 51 2.52 -3.12 11.49
C ARG A 51 2.07 -3.66 10.15
N ASN A 52 1.01 -3.06 9.62
CA ASN A 52 0.42 -3.48 8.37
C ASN A 52 0.14 -2.27 7.50
N GLU A 53 0.04 -2.52 6.21
CA GLU A 53 -0.57 -1.58 5.28
C GLU A 53 -1.24 -2.33 4.13
N VAL A 54 -2.41 -1.84 3.74
CA VAL A 54 -3.14 -2.34 2.57
C VAL A 54 -3.42 -1.17 1.65
N GLY A 55 -3.21 -1.36 0.36
CA GLY A 55 -3.35 -0.29 -0.63
C GLY A 55 -3.35 -0.80 -2.06
N VAL A 56 -3.30 0.16 -2.99
CA VAL A 56 -3.19 -0.09 -4.43
C VAL A 56 -2.06 0.76 -4.99
N ALA A 57 -1.20 0.13 -5.80
CA ALA A 57 -0.20 0.81 -6.63
C ALA A 57 -0.72 0.89 -8.07
N GLU A 58 -0.80 2.10 -8.61
CA GLU A 58 -1.29 2.40 -9.96
C GLU A 58 -0.15 2.95 -10.82
N TYR A 59 0.14 2.27 -11.92
CA TYR A 59 1.23 2.59 -12.83
C TYR A 59 0.75 3.50 -13.97
N PRO A 60 1.65 4.29 -14.59
CA PRO A 60 1.33 5.15 -15.73
C PRO A 60 0.75 4.40 -16.94
N ASP A 61 1.07 3.10 -17.08
CA ASP A 61 0.58 2.23 -18.14
C ASP A 61 -0.86 1.70 -17.90
N GLY A 62 -1.51 2.14 -16.83
CA GLY A 62 -2.87 1.76 -16.45
C GLY A 62 -2.95 0.44 -15.67
N ARG A 63 -1.84 -0.28 -15.48
CA ARG A 63 -1.82 -1.47 -14.62
C ARG A 63 -1.91 -1.07 -13.16
N ARG A 64 -2.58 -1.90 -12.37
CA ARG A 64 -2.82 -1.66 -10.95
C ARG A 64 -2.73 -2.94 -10.15
N TYR A 65 -2.16 -2.83 -8.96
CA TYR A 65 -1.88 -3.96 -8.08
C TYR A 65 -2.44 -3.67 -6.69
N ALA A 66 -3.37 -4.51 -6.23
CA ALA A 66 -3.78 -4.50 -4.83
C ALA A 66 -2.69 -5.17 -3.99
N VAL A 67 -2.28 -4.52 -2.91
CA VAL A 67 -1.18 -4.96 -2.03
C VAL A 67 -1.66 -4.98 -0.60
N GLY A 68 -1.34 -6.04 0.12
CA GLY A 68 -1.51 -6.12 1.57
C GLY A 68 -0.28 -6.71 2.21
N VAL A 69 0.37 -5.96 3.09
CA VAL A 69 1.54 -6.42 3.85
C VAL A 69 1.19 -6.40 5.33
N PHE A 70 1.40 -7.55 5.98
CA PHE A 70 1.15 -7.72 7.40
C PHE A 70 2.44 -8.22 8.07
N THR A 71 2.87 -7.52 9.11
CA THR A 71 4.11 -7.86 9.82
C THR A 71 3.84 -8.01 11.32
N ARG A 72 4.59 -8.90 11.95
CA ARG A 72 4.63 -9.07 13.39
C ARG A 72 6.07 -9.09 13.85
N ALA A 73 6.42 -8.19 14.78
CA ALA A 73 7.71 -8.16 15.43
C ALA A 73 7.72 -9.04 16.70
N GLU A 74 8.90 -9.52 17.10
CA GLU A 74 9.12 -10.29 18.33
C GLU A 74 9.12 -9.43 19.59
N ASP A 75 9.24 -8.10 19.44
CA ASP A 75 9.21 -7.13 20.53
C ASP A 75 8.23 -5.98 20.24
N THR A 76 8.02 -5.11 21.23
CA THR A 76 7.07 -3.98 21.17
C THR A 76 7.74 -2.62 20.96
N ARG A 77 9.01 -2.58 20.51
CA ARG A 77 9.71 -1.31 20.23
C ARG A 77 8.92 -0.50 19.20
N SER A 78 8.60 0.73 19.56
CA SER A 78 7.73 1.61 18.76
C SER A 78 8.52 2.47 17.75
N ARG A 79 9.80 2.76 18.01
CA ARG A 79 10.66 3.57 17.15
C ARG A 79 11.66 2.70 16.40
N VAL A 80 11.19 2.02 15.36
CA VAL A 80 12.01 1.13 14.52
C VAL A 80 11.67 1.38 13.04
N PRO A 81 12.24 2.41 12.40
CA PRO A 81 11.91 2.81 11.03
C PRO A 81 12.07 1.68 10.01
N GLU A 82 13.00 0.75 10.25
CA GLU A 82 13.25 -0.39 9.38
C GLU A 82 12.03 -1.31 9.26
N ARG A 83 11.17 -1.37 10.29
CA ARG A 83 9.92 -2.15 10.26
C ARG A 83 8.91 -1.56 9.28
N ASP A 84 8.86 -0.24 9.21
CA ASP A 84 7.96 0.44 8.27
C ASP A 84 8.55 0.37 6.85
N ALA A 85 9.87 0.53 6.69
CA ALA A 85 10.54 0.38 5.39
C ALA A 85 10.39 -1.04 4.81
N PHE A 86 10.40 -2.07 5.67
CA PHE A 86 10.18 -3.46 5.25
C PHE A 86 8.81 -3.66 4.58
N ILE A 87 7.78 -2.89 4.96
CA ILE A 87 6.47 -2.95 4.31
C ILE A 87 6.58 -2.51 2.85
N GLY A 88 7.29 -1.41 2.57
CA GLY A 88 7.53 -0.94 1.21
C GLY A 88 8.35 -1.92 0.39
N PHE A 89 9.43 -2.45 0.97
CA PHE A 89 10.27 -3.48 0.35
C PHE A 89 9.45 -4.72 -0.06
N ALA A 90 8.72 -5.32 0.87
CA ALA A 90 7.92 -6.52 0.61
C ALA A 90 6.84 -6.29 -0.46
N ALA A 91 6.24 -5.10 -0.47
CA ALA A 91 5.27 -4.70 -1.51
C ALA A 91 5.91 -4.61 -2.90
N ALA A 92 7.08 -3.98 -3.01
CA ALA A 92 7.80 -3.81 -4.26
C ALA A 92 8.22 -5.17 -4.86
N GLU A 93 8.76 -6.06 -4.03
CA GLU A 93 9.13 -7.42 -4.45
C GLU A 93 7.93 -8.21 -4.98
N ALA A 94 6.81 -8.21 -4.25
CA ALA A 94 5.60 -8.92 -4.65
C ALA A 94 5.01 -8.38 -5.96
N VAL A 95 4.92 -7.06 -6.10
CA VAL A 95 4.43 -6.42 -7.34
C VAL A 95 5.42 -6.65 -8.49
N GLY A 96 6.72 -6.58 -8.24
CA GLY A 96 7.76 -6.88 -9.22
C GLY A 96 7.61 -8.28 -9.81
N TRP A 97 7.37 -9.28 -8.96
CA TRP A 97 7.12 -10.66 -9.40
C TRP A 97 5.88 -10.78 -10.29
N LEU A 98 4.75 -10.14 -9.89
CA LEU A 98 3.53 -10.13 -10.70
C LEU A 98 3.70 -9.42 -12.04
N ARG A 99 4.56 -8.39 -12.10
CA ARG A 99 4.86 -7.65 -13.33
C ARG A 99 5.77 -8.42 -14.29
N ALA A 100 6.66 -9.25 -13.77
CA ALA A 100 7.53 -10.10 -14.59
C ALA A 100 6.80 -11.32 -15.18
N ALA A 101 5.69 -11.74 -14.55
CA ALA A 101 4.89 -12.89 -14.98
C ALA A 101 3.77 -12.56 -16.00
N ALA A 102 3.60 -11.28 -16.36
CA ALA A 102 2.53 -10.77 -17.22
C ALA A 102 3.07 -10.29 -18.58
#